data_AF-A0A7J2NKP5-F1
#
_entry.id   AF-A0A7J2NKP5-F1
#
_cell.length_a   1.000
_cell.length_b   1.000
_cell.length_c   1.000
_cell.angle_alpha   90.00
_cell.angle_beta   90.00
_cell.angle_gamma   90.00
#
_symmetry.space_group_name_H-M   'P 1'
#
loop_
_entity.id
_entity.type
_entity.pdbx_description
1 polymer ?
#
loop_
_entity_poly.entity_id
_entity_poly.type
_entity_poly.pdbx_seq_one_letter_code
_entity_poly.pdbx_strand_id
1 'polypeptide(L)'
;MPQKIKATGIDRDDEFAIFKKRIAVPEMSSFETPTKSAKNIHNPYDFKINEIVKRVTPELIDSIYSGQGKYQSPRVIKDKCIKGKLNLTIFDLTYDKVPPKPKITTIINYLYACSQHTLFLPTVRTALFKEGNKISDKRFQQYVEMVEHMITTTENVGNRLDFIGTIPLLAPKFTRKMVNLYADKGINSFAIDCGIKDILNHVAEFRTILSEISQRMPLENSFIYACNLGIPRYEANTARADDFLSLLAYVDVLGTNFKTRGWTGESTERRAKQFVKDRLVYKVSNYSEFCKERNMSTYQAQRFLYRFNYIEQLNEAHNVRDLVGEEKIEVYLKKKNGVNEDTKKRLGSIAKNIKIS
;
A
#
# COMPACT_ATOMS: atom_id res chain seq x y z
N MET A 1 17.61 -21.73 -9.91
CA MET A 1 17.17 -20.90 -8.76
C MET A 1 15.96 -20.09 -9.20
N PRO A 2 14.90 -19.93 -8.39
CA PRO A 2 13.78 -19.06 -8.74
C PRO A 2 14.30 -17.64 -8.96
N GLN A 3 13.92 -17.04 -10.09
CA GLN A 3 14.23 -15.63 -10.37
C GLN A 3 13.43 -14.77 -9.39
N LYS A 4 14.09 -13.79 -8.75
CA LYS A 4 13.47 -12.91 -7.76
C LYS A 4 13.05 -11.56 -8.37
N ILE A 5 12.03 -10.90 -7.81
CA ILE A 5 11.78 -9.47 -8.01
C ILE A 5 13.07 -8.75 -7.64
N LYS A 6 13.62 -8.03 -8.61
CA LYS A 6 14.83 -7.24 -8.42
C LYS A 6 14.47 -5.78 -8.51
N ALA A 7 14.56 -5.09 -7.38
CA ALA A 7 14.63 -3.64 -7.34
C ALA A 7 16.08 -3.22 -7.55
N THR A 8 16.31 -2.24 -8.41
CA THR A 8 17.64 -1.68 -8.63
C THR A 8 17.50 -0.17 -8.79
N GLY A 9 18.21 0.59 -7.97
CA GLY A 9 18.34 2.04 -8.18
C GLY A 9 18.92 2.30 -9.57
N ILE A 10 18.22 3.11 -10.36
CA ILE A 10 18.69 3.59 -11.67
C ILE A 10 19.30 4.98 -11.51
N ASP A 11 18.61 5.79 -10.71
CA ASP A 11 18.97 7.17 -10.46
C ASP A 11 18.70 7.45 -8.99
N ARG A 12 19.63 8.18 -8.38
CA ARG A 12 19.53 8.60 -6.99
C ARG A 12 19.60 10.11 -7.02
N ASP A 13 18.51 10.70 -6.56
CA ASP A 13 18.54 12.09 -6.19
C ASP A 13 19.30 12.21 -4.86
N ASP A 14 20.59 12.54 -4.96
CA ASP A 14 21.49 12.65 -3.82
C ASP A 14 21.07 13.72 -2.81
N GLU A 15 20.29 14.71 -3.26
CA GLU A 15 19.80 15.78 -2.40
C GLU A 15 18.64 15.29 -1.51
N PHE A 16 17.80 14.33 -1.93
CA PHE A 16 16.68 13.81 -1.10
C PHE A 16 16.78 12.36 -0.70
N ALA A 17 17.84 11.68 -1.13
CA ALA A 17 17.95 10.23 -1.10
C ALA A 17 16.70 9.55 -1.70
N ILE A 18 16.10 10.15 -2.74
CA ILE A 18 14.98 9.54 -3.47
C ILE A 18 15.55 8.66 -4.58
N PHE A 19 15.06 7.44 -4.67
CA PHE A 19 15.52 6.47 -5.64
C PHE A 19 14.49 6.30 -6.74
N LYS A 20 14.90 6.58 -7.98
CA LYS A 20 14.22 6.02 -9.14
C LYS A 20 14.69 4.58 -9.27
N LYS A 21 13.77 3.61 -9.19
CA LYS A 21 14.13 2.18 -9.27
C LYS A 21 13.61 1.57 -10.54
N ARG A 22 14.36 0.62 -11.09
CA ARG A 22 13.87 -0.37 -12.04
C ARG A 22 13.42 -1.58 -11.24
N ILE A 23 12.17 -1.96 -11.41
CA ILE A 23 11.65 -3.22 -10.87
C ILE A 23 11.62 -4.21 -12.03
N ALA A 24 12.50 -5.20 -11.98
CA ALA A 24 12.47 -6.35 -12.86
C ALA A 24 11.67 -7.47 -12.20
N VAL A 25 10.66 -7.96 -12.91
CA VAL A 25 9.84 -9.10 -12.48
C VAL A 25 10.24 -10.31 -13.33
N PRO A 26 10.38 -11.50 -12.75
CA PRO A 26 10.68 -12.73 -13.49
C PRO A 26 9.74 -12.96 -14.67
N GLU A 27 10.29 -13.34 -15.82
CA GLU A 27 9.50 -13.68 -17.03
C GLU A 27 8.59 -12.53 -17.54
N MET A 28 8.90 -11.30 -17.14
CA MET A 28 8.07 -10.12 -17.32
C MET A 28 8.90 -8.90 -17.73
N SER A 29 8.24 -7.89 -18.31
CA SER A 29 8.84 -6.59 -18.56
C SER A 29 9.15 -5.87 -17.24
N SER A 30 10.26 -5.14 -17.18
CA SER A 30 10.53 -4.23 -16.07
C SER A 30 9.68 -2.97 -16.14
N PHE A 31 9.50 -2.30 -15.01
CA PHE A 31 8.94 -0.95 -14.95
C PHE A 31 9.79 -0.05 -14.06
N GLU A 32 9.68 1.25 -14.26
CA GLU A 32 10.34 2.26 -13.42
C GLU A 32 9.36 2.75 -12.35
N THR A 33 9.90 3.02 -11.17
CA THR A 33 9.12 3.50 -10.02
C THR A 33 9.27 5.01 -9.87
N PRO A 34 8.24 5.69 -9.35
CA PRO A 34 7.01 5.15 -8.79
C PRO A 34 6.01 4.75 -9.88
N THR A 35 5.18 3.75 -9.62
CA THR A 35 4.05 3.42 -10.49
C THR A 35 2.77 3.18 -9.70
N LYS A 36 1.68 3.00 -10.42
CA LYS A 36 0.35 2.78 -9.87
C LYS A 36 -0.14 1.38 -10.12
N SER A 37 -0.89 0.91 -9.15
CA SER A 37 -1.77 -0.22 -9.35
C SER A 37 -3.15 0.16 -9.84
N ALA A 38 -3.71 -0.76 -10.59
CA ALA A 38 -5.07 -0.75 -11.04
C ALA A 38 -5.85 -1.84 -10.31
N LYS A 39 -7.03 -1.52 -9.78
CA LYS A 39 -7.98 -2.51 -9.28
C LYS A 39 -9.22 -2.55 -10.18
N ASN A 40 -9.62 -3.75 -10.61
CA ASN A 40 -10.85 -4.00 -11.37
C ASN A 40 -11.01 -3.14 -12.64
N ILE A 41 -9.97 -3.06 -13.49
CA ILE A 41 -10.00 -2.22 -14.69
C ILE A 41 -10.29 -3.05 -15.94
N HIS A 42 -11.33 -2.67 -16.70
CA HIS A 42 -11.66 -3.21 -18.03
C HIS A 42 -10.80 -2.59 -19.16
N ASN A 43 -10.15 -1.45 -18.92
CA ASN A 43 -9.29 -0.77 -19.89
C ASN A 43 -7.82 -0.72 -19.41
N PRO A 44 -6.99 -1.72 -19.76
CA PRO A 44 -5.67 -1.93 -19.20
C PRO A 44 -4.57 -1.06 -19.82
N TYR A 45 -4.86 -0.20 -20.79
CA TYR A 45 -3.82 0.59 -21.42
C TYR A 45 -3.23 1.56 -20.38
N ASP A 46 -1.93 1.37 -20.08
CA ASP A 46 -1.02 2.19 -19.27
C ASP A 46 -0.57 1.68 -17.87
N PHE A 47 -1.44 1.05 -17.05
CA PHE A 47 -1.00 0.62 -15.71
C PHE A 47 0.00 -0.55 -15.73
N LYS A 48 1.10 -0.46 -14.97
CA LYS A 48 2.12 -1.52 -14.87
C LYS A 48 1.78 -2.62 -13.85
N ILE A 49 0.95 -2.29 -12.85
CA ILE A 49 0.58 -3.19 -11.75
C ILE A 49 -0.93 -3.46 -11.78
N ASN A 50 -1.33 -4.73 -11.63
CA ASN A 50 -2.73 -5.15 -11.55
C ASN A 50 -3.01 -5.78 -10.17
N GLU A 51 -3.98 -5.25 -9.45
CA GLU A 51 -4.41 -5.78 -8.15
C GLU A 51 -5.64 -6.67 -8.29
N ILE A 52 -5.49 -7.91 -7.82
CA ILE A 52 -6.56 -8.90 -7.75
C ILE A 52 -6.88 -9.15 -6.28
N VAL A 53 -7.76 -8.32 -5.74
CA VAL A 53 -8.10 -8.38 -4.31
C VAL A 53 -9.23 -9.36 -4.04
N LYS A 54 -9.01 -10.28 -3.10
CA LYS A 54 -10.03 -11.19 -2.56
C LYS A 54 -10.18 -10.98 -1.06
N ARG A 55 -11.40 -10.67 -0.63
CA ARG A 55 -11.76 -10.70 0.80
C ARG A 55 -11.89 -12.16 1.24
N VAL A 56 -11.21 -12.50 2.33
CA VAL A 56 -11.17 -13.86 2.87
C VAL A 56 -11.78 -13.84 4.26
N THR A 57 -13.02 -14.35 4.35
CA THR A 57 -13.76 -14.48 5.60
C THR A 57 -13.57 -15.87 6.21
N PRO A 58 -13.83 -16.04 7.52
CA PRO A 58 -13.83 -17.36 8.15
C PRO A 58 -14.69 -18.38 7.40
N GLU A 59 -15.88 -17.99 6.95
CA GLU A 59 -16.83 -18.86 6.26
C GLU A 59 -16.29 -19.32 4.90
N LEU A 60 -15.58 -18.44 4.18
CA LEU A 60 -14.94 -18.80 2.92
C LEU A 60 -13.87 -19.87 3.13
N ILE A 61 -13.03 -19.70 4.16
CA ILE A 61 -11.97 -20.68 4.45
C ILE A 61 -12.55 -21.98 4.97
N ASP A 62 -13.62 -21.93 5.75
CA ASP A 62 -14.28 -23.13 6.25
C ASP A 62 -14.93 -23.92 5.10
N SER A 63 -15.48 -23.22 4.10
CA SER A 63 -15.97 -23.84 2.88
C SER A 63 -14.86 -24.50 2.04
N ILE A 64 -13.71 -23.82 1.89
CA ILE A 64 -12.55 -24.40 1.18
C ILE A 64 -11.99 -25.60 1.96
N TYR A 65 -11.85 -25.48 3.28
CA TYR A 65 -11.26 -26.50 4.16
C TYR A 65 -12.12 -27.78 4.23
N SER A 66 -13.44 -27.63 4.34
CA SER A 66 -14.38 -28.76 4.38
C SER A 66 -14.65 -29.38 3.01
N GLY A 67 -14.23 -28.73 1.91
CA GLY A 67 -14.60 -29.11 0.56
C GLY A 67 -16.09 -28.91 0.24
N GLN A 68 -16.86 -28.33 1.17
CA GLN A 68 -18.30 -28.11 1.03
C GLN A 68 -18.57 -26.62 0.74
N GLY A 69 -19.25 -26.33 -0.37
CA GLY A 69 -19.76 -25.00 -0.70
C GLY A 69 -19.25 -24.40 -2.01
N LYS A 70 -19.76 -23.20 -2.34
CA LYS A 70 -19.44 -22.46 -3.57
C LYS A 70 -18.19 -21.61 -3.37
N TYR A 71 -17.03 -22.23 -3.12
CA TYR A 71 -15.78 -21.48 -3.19
C TYR A 71 -15.40 -21.25 -4.65
N GLN A 72 -14.78 -20.10 -4.91
CA GLN A 72 -14.35 -19.75 -6.25
C GLN A 72 -13.12 -20.59 -6.59
N SER A 73 -13.10 -21.26 -7.74
CA SER A 73 -11.89 -21.98 -8.16
C SER A 73 -10.71 -21.00 -8.28
N PRO A 74 -9.48 -21.40 -7.89
CA PRO A 74 -8.27 -20.58 -8.07
C PRO A 74 -8.12 -20.06 -9.50
N ARG A 75 -8.57 -20.86 -10.49
CA ARG A 75 -8.58 -20.50 -11.90
C ARG A 75 -9.32 -19.19 -12.16
N VAL A 76 -10.49 -18.99 -11.55
CA VAL A 76 -11.29 -17.78 -11.78
C VAL A 76 -10.61 -16.52 -11.21
N ILE A 77 -9.80 -16.67 -10.16
CA ILE A 77 -8.98 -15.56 -9.65
C ILE A 77 -7.81 -15.31 -10.61
N LYS A 78 -7.15 -16.38 -11.06
CA LYS A 78 -6.02 -16.31 -12.00
C LYS A 78 -6.41 -15.75 -13.37
N ASP A 79 -7.63 -15.98 -13.84
CA ASP A 79 -8.17 -15.44 -15.10
C ASP A 79 -8.30 -13.90 -15.09
N LYS A 80 -8.18 -13.26 -13.91
CA LYS A 80 -8.12 -11.80 -13.79
C LYS A 80 -6.71 -11.23 -13.96
N CYS A 81 -5.69 -12.08 -14.15
CA CYS A 81 -4.33 -11.64 -14.41
C CYS A 81 -4.24 -11.01 -15.80
N ILE A 82 -3.48 -9.92 -15.89
CA ILE A 82 -3.24 -9.23 -17.15
C ILE A 82 -1.82 -9.58 -17.61
N LYS A 83 -1.70 -10.10 -18.83
CA LYS A 83 -0.40 -10.45 -19.43
C LYS A 83 0.50 -9.21 -19.50
N GLY A 84 1.78 -9.36 -19.14
CA GLY A 84 2.77 -8.27 -19.15
C GLY A 84 2.63 -7.26 -18.02
N LYS A 85 1.76 -7.49 -17.03
CA LYS A 85 1.65 -6.67 -15.81
C LYS A 85 2.03 -7.43 -14.55
N LEU A 86 2.59 -6.74 -13.56
CA LEU A 86 2.83 -7.34 -12.25
C LEU A 86 1.47 -7.56 -11.58
N ASN A 87 1.02 -8.81 -11.55
CA ASN A 87 -0.25 -9.21 -10.96
C ASN A 87 -0.07 -9.49 -9.46
N LEU A 88 -0.66 -8.64 -8.62
CA LEU A 88 -0.67 -8.76 -7.17
C LEU A 88 -1.99 -9.40 -6.72
N THR A 89 -1.98 -10.70 -6.43
CA THR A 89 -3.10 -11.39 -5.82
C THR A 89 -3.09 -11.12 -4.32
N ILE A 90 -4.04 -10.32 -3.83
CA ILE A 90 -4.05 -9.83 -2.45
C ILE A 90 -5.22 -10.46 -1.70
N PHE A 91 -4.91 -11.23 -0.66
CA PHE A 91 -5.91 -11.72 0.28
C PHE A 91 -6.05 -10.77 1.46
N ASP A 92 -7.26 -10.25 1.66
CA ASP A 92 -7.62 -9.43 2.82
C ASP A 92 -8.37 -10.30 3.84
N LEU A 93 -7.63 -10.76 4.86
CA LEU A 93 -8.15 -11.62 5.91
C LEU A 93 -9.02 -10.83 6.89
N THR A 94 -10.31 -11.13 6.91
CA THR A 94 -11.27 -10.50 7.83
C THR A 94 -11.43 -11.31 9.10
N TYR A 95 -10.29 -11.65 9.72
CA TYR A 95 -10.22 -12.40 10.97
C TYR A 95 -9.99 -11.47 12.15
N ASP A 96 -10.67 -11.75 13.25
CA ASP A 96 -10.45 -11.05 14.53
C ASP A 96 -9.54 -11.85 15.47
N LYS A 97 -9.26 -13.12 15.13
CA LYS A 97 -8.33 -14.00 15.82
C LYS A 97 -7.54 -14.81 14.80
N VAL A 98 -6.29 -15.12 15.11
CA VAL A 98 -5.46 -16.00 14.28
C VAL A 98 -6.15 -17.36 14.13
N PRO A 99 -6.37 -17.85 12.89
CA PRO A 99 -7.00 -19.14 12.68
C PRO A 99 -6.08 -20.31 13.08
N PRO A 100 -6.61 -21.52 13.31
CA PRO A 100 -5.80 -22.72 13.54
C PRO A 100 -4.85 -23.02 12.37
N LYS A 101 -3.70 -23.65 12.66
CA LYS A 101 -2.67 -23.99 11.65
C LYS A 101 -3.20 -24.67 10.38
N PRO A 102 -4.12 -25.66 10.44
CA PRO A 102 -4.68 -26.26 9.21
C PRO A 102 -5.41 -25.26 8.30
N LYS A 103 -6.13 -24.30 8.88
CA LYS A 103 -6.79 -23.22 8.13
C LYS A 103 -5.77 -22.23 7.57
N ILE A 104 -4.68 -21.94 8.29
CA ILE A 104 -3.56 -21.12 7.79
C ILE A 104 -2.92 -21.78 6.56
N THR A 105 -2.63 -23.08 6.63
CA THR A 105 -2.11 -23.87 5.49
C THR A 105 -3.05 -23.81 4.30
N THR A 106 -4.36 -23.91 4.54
CA THR A 106 -5.38 -23.79 3.47
C THR A 106 -5.37 -22.41 2.83
N ILE A 107 -5.29 -21.33 3.63
CA ILE A 107 -5.21 -19.95 3.14
C ILE A 107 -4.01 -19.77 2.22
N ILE A 108 -2.81 -20.19 2.65
CA ILE A 108 -1.59 -19.95 1.88
C ILE A 108 -1.53 -20.81 0.62
N ASN A 109 -1.97 -22.06 0.66
CA ASN A 109 -2.05 -22.93 -0.53
C ASN A 109 -3.05 -22.37 -1.56
N TYR A 110 -4.19 -21.87 -1.09
CA TYR A 110 -5.18 -21.24 -1.97
C TYR A 110 -4.65 -19.94 -2.57
N LEU A 111 -3.97 -19.10 -1.77
CA LEU A 111 -3.31 -17.89 -2.25
C LEU A 111 -2.23 -18.21 -3.30
N TYR A 112 -1.39 -19.21 -3.04
CA TYR A 112 -0.35 -19.68 -3.95
C TYR A 112 -0.94 -20.12 -5.30
N ALA A 113 -2.00 -20.93 -5.27
CA ALA A 113 -2.69 -21.38 -6.48
C ALA A 113 -3.31 -20.24 -7.30
N CYS A 114 -3.67 -19.13 -6.65
CA CYS A 114 -4.21 -17.92 -7.29
C CYS A 114 -3.12 -16.94 -7.79
N SER A 115 -1.85 -17.19 -7.49
CA SER A 115 -0.74 -16.26 -7.75
C SER A 115 0.06 -16.66 -9.00
N GLN A 116 0.75 -15.70 -9.62
CA GLN A 116 1.56 -15.92 -10.83
C GLN A 116 3.06 -15.87 -10.56
N HIS A 117 3.57 -14.71 -10.16
CA HIS A 117 5.02 -14.48 -9.93
C HIS A 117 5.34 -14.12 -8.49
N THR A 118 4.37 -13.57 -7.77
CA THR A 118 4.57 -13.05 -6.41
C THR A 118 3.54 -13.65 -5.47
N LEU A 119 3.97 -13.95 -4.25
CA LEU A 119 3.10 -14.34 -3.14
C LEU A 119 2.98 -13.17 -2.16
N PHE A 120 1.92 -12.38 -2.33
CA PHE A 120 1.65 -11.24 -1.46
C PHE A 120 1.07 -11.72 -0.13
N LEU A 121 1.86 -11.67 0.94
CA LEU A 121 1.43 -12.18 2.24
C LEU A 121 0.16 -11.44 2.72
N PRO A 122 -0.85 -12.14 3.26
CA PRO A 122 -2.17 -11.53 3.42
C PRO A 122 -2.20 -10.27 4.29
N THR A 123 -3.05 -9.32 3.92
CA THR A 123 -3.39 -8.20 4.81
C THR A 123 -4.37 -8.68 5.87
N VAL A 124 -4.32 -8.08 7.07
CA VAL A 124 -5.20 -8.48 8.18
C VAL A 124 -5.94 -7.28 8.76
N ARG A 125 -7.09 -7.52 9.41
CA ARG A 125 -7.78 -6.49 10.19
C ARG A 125 -6.99 -6.15 11.45
N THR A 126 -7.03 -4.88 11.84
CA THR A 126 -6.42 -4.43 13.12
C THR A 126 -6.98 -5.16 14.33
N ALA A 127 -8.22 -5.67 14.25
CA ALA A 127 -8.85 -6.47 15.30
C ALA A 127 -8.03 -7.72 15.66
N LEU A 128 -7.32 -8.32 14.71
CA LEU A 128 -6.46 -9.49 14.94
C LEU A 128 -5.34 -9.22 15.95
N PHE A 129 -4.90 -7.96 16.06
CA PHE A 129 -3.86 -7.53 17.01
C PHE A 129 -4.41 -7.06 18.35
N LYS A 130 -5.73 -6.94 18.51
CA LYS A 130 -6.33 -6.29 19.66
C LYS A 130 -6.76 -7.25 20.76
N GLU A 131 -6.64 -6.78 21.99
CA GLU A 131 -7.27 -7.36 23.17
C GLU A 131 -7.98 -6.22 23.90
N GLY A 132 -9.31 -6.24 23.84
CA GLY A 132 -10.12 -5.05 24.12
C GLY A 132 -9.76 -3.89 23.15
N ASN A 133 -9.40 -2.74 23.72
CA ASN A 133 -9.10 -1.53 22.93
C ASN A 133 -7.62 -1.34 22.59
N LYS A 134 -6.72 -2.17 23.13
CA LYS A 134 -5.26 -2.03 22.97
C LYS A 134 -4.69 -3.10 22.05
N ILE A 135 -3.58 -2.77 21.39
CA ILE A 135 -2.78 -3.78 20.68
C ILE A 135 -2.10 -4.65 21.73
N SER A 136 -2.24 -5.97 21.61
CA SER A 136 -1.70 -6.97 22.53
C SER A 136 -0.43 -7.59 21.95
N ASP A 137 0.64 -7.63 22.75
CA ASP A 137 1.92 -8.23 22.34
C ASP A 137 1.75 -9.73 22.06
N LYS A 138 0.90 -10.41 22.83
CA LYS A 138 0.54 -11.82 22.62
C LYS A 138 -0.18 -12.02 21.28
N ARG A 139 -1.21 -11.22 21.00
CA ARG A 139 -1.96 -11.27 19.73
C ARG A 139 -1.06 -10.99 18.54
N PHE A 140 -0.16 -10.02 18.68
CA PHE A 140 0.81 -9.71 17.65
C PHE A 140 1.83 -10.85 17.44
N GLN A 141 2.30 -11.48 18.52
CA GLN A 141 3.19 -12.64 18.41
C GLN A 141 2.51 -13.81 17.67
N GLN A 142 1.24 -14.08 17.95
CA GLN A 142 0.45 -15.07 17.19
C GLN A 142 0.35 -14.73 15.69
N TYR A 143 0.30 -13.44 15.34
CA TYR A 143 0.34 -13.00 13.95
C TYR A 143 1.70 -13.26 13.31
N VAL A 144 2.80 -12.96 14.00
CA VAL A 144 4.17 -13.25 13.54
C VAL A 144 4.32 -14.76 13.27
N GLU A 145 3.89 -15.60 14.21
CA GLU A 145 3.90 -17.07 14.07
C GLU A 145 3.04 -17.55 12.90
N MET A 146 1.87 -16.93 12.68
CA MET A 146 1.03 -17.23 11.52
C MET A 146 1.75 -16.93 10.21
N VAL A 147 2.39 -15.75 10.11
CA VAL A 147 3.13 -15.33 8.91
C VAL A 147 4.34 -16.23 8.68
N GLU A 148 5.10 -16.54 9.71
CA GLU A 148 6.24 -17.46 9.64
C GLU A 148 5.80 -18.88 9.20
N HIS A 149 4.67 -19.37 9.72
CA HIS A 149 4.08 -20.64 9.29
C HIS A 149 3.67 -20.60 7.81
N MET A 150 3.10 -19.50 7.32
CA MET A 150 2.77 -19.34 5.88
C MET A 150 4.03 -19.39 5.01
N ILE A 151 5.08 -18.67 5.38
CA ILE A 151 6.36 -18.65 4.64
C ILE A 151 6.94 -20.06 4.61
N THR A 152 7.13 -20.67 5.77
CA THR A 152 7.76 -21.99 5.93
C THR A 152 6.97 -23.09 5.23
N THR A 153 5.63 -23.05 5.31
CA THR A 153 4.77 -24.01 4.61
C THR A 153 4.99 -23.94 3.10
N THR A 154 5.08 -22.72 2.54
CA THR A 154 5.27 -22.53 1.09
C THR A 154 6.68 -22.96 0.66
N GLU A 155 7.70 -22.64 1.45
CA GLU A 155 9.09 -23.02 1.17
C GLU A 155 9.27 -24.54 1.17
N ASN A 156 8.70 -25.22 2.17
CA ASN A 156 8.81 -26.68 2.33
C ASN A 156 8.19 -27.48 1.18
N VAL A 157 7.21 -26.93 0.48
CA VAL A 157 6.56 -27.58 -0.68
C VAL A 157 7.21 -27.20 -2.03
N GLY A 158 8.28 -26.39 -2.01
CA GLY A 158 9.00 -25.96 -3.21
C GLY A 158 8.48 -24.65 -3.81
N ASN A 159 8.60 -23.55 -3.05
CA ASN A 159 8.19 -22.22 -3.49
C ASN A 159 8.93 -21.77 -4.77
N ARG A 160 8.17 -21.28 -5.75
CA ARG A 160 8.69 -20.65 -6.98
C ARG A 160 8.34 -19.16 -7.10
N LEU A 161 7.60 -18.61 -6.14
CA LEU A 161 7.08 -17.25 -6.16
C LEU A 161 7.85 -16.35 -5.21
N ASP A 162 7.97 -15.07 -5.56
CA ASP A 162 8.59 -14.10 -4.67
C ASP A 162 7.62 -13.60 -3.62
N PHE A 163 8.01 -13.69 -2.35
CA PHE A 163 7.20 -13.12 -1.27
C PHE A 163 7.20 -11.61 -1.31
N ILE A 164 6.03 -11.02 -1.06
CA ILE A 164 5.89 -9.61 -0.66
C ILE A 164 5.42 -9.62 0.80
N GLY A 165 6.29 -9.18 1.70
CA GLY A 165 6.05 -9.14 3.15
C GLY A 165 5.12 -8.01 3.55
N THR A 166 3.96 -8.32 4.12
CA THR A 166 3.00 -7.31 4.57
C THR A 166 3.34 -6.78 5.96
N ILE A 167 3.58 -5.48 6.06
CA ILE A 167 3.87 -4.77 7.31
C ILE A 167 2.66 -3.89 7.65
N PRO A 168 1.86 -4.24 8.67
CA PRO A 168 0.78 -3.39 9.14
C PRO A 168 1.33 -2.09 9.75
N LEU A 169 0.66 -0.96 9.51
CA LEU A 169 1.04 0.32 10.11
C LEU A 169 0.76 0.34 11.62
N LEU A 170 1.76 -0.05 12.41
CA LEU A 170 1.72 -0.20 13.87
C LEU A 170 2.89 0.54 14.54
N ALA A 171 2.90 0.58 15.87
CA ALA A 171 3.97 1.17 16.65
C ALA A 171 5.34 0.49 16.37
N PRO A 172 6.46 1.23 16.51
CA PRO A 172 7.81 0.76 16.16
C PRO A 172 8.18 -0.65 16.61
N LYS A 173 7.86 -1.01 17.87
CA LYS A 173 8.19 -2.32 18.45
C LYS A 173 7.60 -3.50 17.67
N PHE A 174 6.45 -3.32 17.03
CA PHE A 174 5.77 -4.34 16.24
C PHE A 174 6.32 -4.39 14.82
N THR A 175 6.52 -3.21 14.21
CA THR A 175 7.13 -3.05 12.90
C THR A 175 8.48 -3.75 12.81
N ARG A 176 9.37 -3.51 13.77
CA ARG A 176 10.71 -4.11 13.80
C ARG A 176 10.67 -5.64 13.75
N LYS A 177 9.74 -6.27 14.48
CA LYS A 177 9.58 -7.72 14.48
C LYS A 177 9.23 -8.27 13.09
N MET A 178 8.33 -7.60 12.35
CA MET A 178 7.98 -8.02 10.99
C MET A 178 9.13 -7.84 10.01
N VAL A 179 9.79 -6.68 10.05
CA VAL A 179 10.92 -6.39 9.17
C VAL A 179 12.05 -7.40 9.40
N ASN A 180 12.38 -7.69 10.66
CA ASN A 180 13.38 -8.71 11.00
C ASN A 180 12.98 -10.08 10.46
N LEU A 181 11.76 -10.56 10.73
CA LEU A 181 11.27 -11.83 10.21
C LEU A 181 11.45 -11.93 8.68
N TYR A 182 11.08 -10.88 7.95
CA TYR A 182 11.19 -10.86 6.50
C TYR A 182 12.64 -10.80 6.02
N ALA A 183 13.48 -9.98 6.64
CA ALA A 183 14.90 -9.90 6.32
C ALA A 183 15.62 -11.25 6.57
N ASP A 184 15.33 -11.90 7.70
CA ASP A 184 15.90 -13.20 8.08
C ASP A 184 15.47 -14.32 7.10
N LYS A 185 14.29 -14.19 6.50
CA LYS A 185 13.78 -15.06 5.42
C LYS A 185 14.23 -14.63 4.02
N GLY A 186 15.09 -13.61 3.90
CA GLY A 186 15.61 -13.13 2.61
C GLY A 186 14.55 -12.50 1.70
N ILE A 187 13.48 -11.94 2.30
CA ILE A 187 12.40 -11.22 1.61
C ILE A 187 12.79 -9.74 1.52
N ASN A 188 12.87 -9.21 0.30
CA ASN A 188 13.27 -7.83 -0.01
C ASN A 188 12.14 -6.96 -0.57
N SER A 189 10.92 -7.51 -0.63
CA SER A 189 9.74 -6.87 -1.17
C SER A 189 8.73 -6.70 -0.06
N PHE A 190 8.25 -5.48 0.17
CA PHE A 190 7.42 -5.12 1.31
C PHE A 190 6.13 -4.44 0.87
N ALA A 191 5.04 -4.80 1.54
CA ALA A 191 3.74 -4.17 1.42
C ALA A 191 3.38 -3.46 2.73
N ILE A 192 3.40 -2.13 2.75
CA ILE A 192 2.95 -1.34 3.88
C ILE A 192 1.42 -1.24 3.84
N ASP A 193 0.75 -1.90 4.78
CA ASP A 193 -0.70 -1.90 4.90
C ASP A 193 -1.13 -0.86 5.93
N CYS A 194 -1.60 0.29 5.44
CA CYS A 194 -1.98 1.40 6.30
C CYS A 194 -3.34 1.21 6.97
N GLY A 195 -4.08 0.13 6.68
CA GLY A 195 -5.33 -0.18 7.40
C GLY A 195 -6.40 0.91 7.28
N ILE A 196 -6.37 1.70 6.20
CA ILE A 196 -7.19 2.90 5.97
C ILE A 196 -6.98 3.98 7.04
N LYS A 197 -5.84 3.96 7.74
CA LYS A 197 -5.41 5.05 8.60
C LYS A 197 -5.03 6.24 7.75
N ASP A 198 -5.30 7.41 8.30
CA ASP A 198 -4.83 8.66 7.73
C ASP A 198 -3.31 8.76 7.93
N ILE A 199 -2.53 8.71 6.85
CA ILE A 199 -1.07 8.73 6.92
C ILE A 199 -0.56 10.01 7.61
N LEU A 200 -1.27 11.14 7.50
CA LEU A 200 -0.88 12.39 8.17
C LEU A 200 -0.82 12.26 9.68
N ASN A 201 -1.70 11.44 10.24
CA ASN A 201 -1.73 11.18 11.68
C ASN A 201 -0.78 10.05 12.09
N HIS A 202 -0.11 9.41 11.13
CA HIS A 202 0.76 8.24 11.35
C HIS A 202 2.09 8.31 10.59
N VAL A 203 2.59 9.54 10.37
CA VAL A 203 3.86 9.81 9.67
C VAL A 203 5.03 9.13 10.38
N ALA A 204 5.04 9.17 11.72
CA ALA A 204 6.10 8.58 12.53
C ALA A 204 6.17 7.06 12.35
N GLU A 205 5.04 6.37 12.38
CA GLU A 205 4.96 4.92 12.17
C GLU A 205 5.39 4.54 10.75
N PHE A 206 4.95 5.31 9.73
CA PHE A 206 5.31 5.04 8.35
C PHE A 206 6.82 5.21 8.11
N ARG A 207 7.42 6.30 8.61
CA ARG A 207 8.87 6.53 8.52
C ARG A 207 9.66 5.50 9.30
N THR A 208 9.14 5.04 10.44
CA THR A 208 9.77 3.96 11.19
C THR A 208 9.85 2.69 10.36
N ILE A 209 8.77 2.32 9.64
CA ILE A 209 8.80 1.14 8.76
C ILE A 209 9.91 1.28 7.71
N LEU A 210 9.97 2.41 7.01
CA LEU A 210 11.01 2.66 6.01
C LEU A 210 12.41 2.64 6.60
N SER A 211 12.61 3.22 7.79
CA SER A 211 13.90 3.23 8.48
C SER A 211 14.32 1.83 8.95
N GLU A 212 13.39 1.01 9.42
CA GLU A 212 13.71 -0.35 9.85
C GLU A 212 14.05 -1.23 8.63
N ILE A 213 13.37 -1.03 7.49
CA ILE A 213 13.74 -1.67 6.21
C ILE A 213 15.16 -1.23 5.81
N SER A 214 15.42 0.08 5.81
CA SER A 214 16.70 0.65 5.35
C SER A 214 17.91 0.18 6.17
N GLN A 215 17.71 -0.08 7.46
CA GLN A 215 18.75 -0.61 8.36
C GLN A 215 19.13 -2.06 8.04
N ARG A 216 18.24 -2.83 7.41
CA ARG A 216 18.49 -4.23 7.04
C ARG A 216 18.88 -4.40 5.58
N MET A 217 18.36 -3.52 4.72
CA MET A 217 18.63 -3.51 3.29
C MET A 217 18.47 -2.11 2.71
N PRO A 218 19.39 -1.68 1.81
CA PRO A 218 19.25 -0.40 1.13
C PRO A 218 17.89 -0.27 0.43
N LEU A 219 17.19 0.85 0.63
CA LEU A 219 15.86 1.06 0.04
C LEU A 219 15.88 0.98 -1.49
N GLU A 220 16.98 1.36 -2.13
CA GLU A 220 17.23 1.23 -3.58
C GLU A 220 17.17 -0.23 -4.08
N ASN A 221 17.39 -1.20 -3.19
CA ASN A 221 17.38 -2.63 -3.45
C ASN A 221 16.12 -3.33 -2.89
N SER A 222 15.19 -2.56 -2.33
CA SER A 222 13.91 -3.05 -1.81
C SER A 222 12.75 -2.59 -2.69
N PHE A 223 11.76 -3.46 -2.90
CA PHE A 223 10.49 -3.10 -3.52
C PHE A 223 9.46 -2.70 -2.45
N ILE A 224 8.94 -1.47 -2.51
CA ILE A 224 8.03 -0.91 -1.51
C ILE A 224 6.67 -0.64 -2.14
N TYR A 225 5.66 -1.43 -1.77
CA TYR A 225 4.27 -1.23 -2.13
C TYR A 225 3.51 -0.66 -0.92
N ALA A 226 2.69 0.37 -1.07
CA ALA A 226 1.87 0.92 0.02
C ALA A 226 0.38 0.87 -0.34
N CYS A 227 -0.47 0.33 0.53
CA CYS A 227 -1.90 0.17 0.26
C CYS A 227 -2.78 0.54 1.44
N ASN A 228 -4.09 0.61 1.18
CA ASN A 228 -5.08 1.01 2.18
C ASN A 228 -4.72 2.35 2.83
N LEU A 229 -4.27 3.32 2.04
CA LEU A 229 -3.96 4.68 2.49
C LEU A 229 -5.27 5.42 2.77
N GLY A 230 -5.56 5.70 4.03
CA GLY A 230 -6.75 6.46 4.40
C GLY A 230 -6.64 7.91 3.96
N ILE A 231 -7.74 8.46 3.45
CA ILE A 231 -7.86 9.90 3.22
C ILE A 231 -8.09 10.59 4.59
N PRO A 232 -7.49 11.77 4.83
CA PRO A 232 -7.71 12.55 6.04
C PRO A 232 -9.19 12.76 6.33
N ARG A 233 -9.60 12.65 7.60
CA ARG A 233 -11.03 12.76 8.00
C ARG A 233 -11.43 14.20 8.35
N TYR A 234 -10.60 14.91 9.10
CA TYR A 234 -10.89 16.26 9.58
C TYR A 234 -10.28 17.36 8.70
N GLU A 235 -10.74 18.59 8.95
CA GLU A 235 -10.38 19.91 8.38
C GLU A 235 -11.41 20.52 7.40
N ALA A 236 -11.49 21.85 7.42
CA ALA A 236 -12.52 22.75 6.89
C ALA A 236 -12.73 22.65 5.36
N ASN A 237 -13.31 23.68 4.72
CA ASN A 237 -13.60 23.71 3.27
C ASN A 237 -12.38 23.39 2.36
N THR A 238 -11.17 23.35 2.94
CA THR A 238 -9.93 22.83 2.36
C THR A 238 -9.20 21.92 3.36
N ALA A 239 -8.73 20.74 2.91
CA ALA A 239 -7.78 19.90 3.66
C ALA A 239 -6.41 19.89 2.97
N ARG A 240 -5.29 19.82 3.70
CA ARG A 240 -3.94 19.83 3.09
C ARG A 240 -3.61 18.52 2.35
N ALA A 241 -2.66 18.57 1.43
CA ALA A 241 -2.16 17.42 0.65
C ALA A 241 -0.62 17.39 0.55
N ASP A 242 0.03 17.94 1.57
CA ASP A 242 1.47 18.05 1.75
C ASP A 242 2.14 16.75 2.25
N ASP A 243 1.33 15.79 2.72
CA ASP A 243 1.69 14.41 3.07
C ASP A 243 2.25 13.60 1.90
N PHE A 244 1.60 13.74 0.76
CA PHE A 244 1.80 12.90 -0.39
C PHE A 244 3.22 13.04 -0.98
N LEU A 245 3.82 14.23 -0.83
CA LEU A 245 5.12 14.56 -1.43
C LEU A 245 6.32 14.03 -0.64
N SER A 246 6.27 14.07 0.69
CA SER A 246 7.42 13.71 1.53
C SER A 246 7.47 12.22 1.93
N LEU A 247 6.33 11.54 2.00
CA LEU A 247 6.25 10.16 2.49
C LEU A 247 6.29 9.12 1.39
N LEU A 248 5.72 9.45 0.23
CA LEU A 248 5.59 8.50 -0.88
C LEU A 248 6.79 8.54 -1.84
N ALA A 249 7.74 9.43 -1.60
CA ALA A 249 8.99 9.48 -2.34
C ALA A 249 9.77 8.14 -2.31
N TYR A 250 9.64 7.40 -1.21
CA TYR A 250 10.30 6.10 -1.00
C TYR A 250 9.42 4.89 -1.35
N VAL A 251 8.21 5.12 -1.86
CA VAL A 251 7.25 4.06 -2.24
C VAL A 251 7.34 3.82 -3.75
N ASP A 252 7.52 2.56 -4.12
CA ASP A 252 7.63 2.12 -5.50
C ASP A 252 6.26 1.98 -6.18
N VAL A 253 5.27 1.48 -5.45
CA VAL A 253 3.91 1.31 -5.95
C VAL A 253 2.89 1.82 -4.95
N LEU A 254 2.05 2.74 -5.41
CA LEU A 254 0.86 3.15 -4.68
C LEU A 254 -0.28 2.20 -4.99
N GLY A 255 -0.68 1.42 -3.99
CA GLY A 255 -1.78 0.47 -4.03
C GLY A 255 -3.16 1.13 -3.93
N THR A 256 -4.21 0.38 -4.27
CA THR A 256 -5.58 0.86 -4.06
C THR A 256 -6.07 0.67 -2.62
N ASN A 257 -7.15 1.35 -2.27
CA ASN A 257 -7.90 1.10 -1.05
C ASN A 257 -8.90 -0.02 -1.28
N PHE A 258 -8.70 -1.15 -0.62
CA PHE A 258 -9.57 -2.31 -0.74
C PHE A 258 -10.18 -2.77 0.58
N LYS A 259 -9.64 -2.30 1.71
CA LYS A 259 -10.31 -2.42 2.99
C LYS A 259 -11.46 -1.44 3.10
N THR A 260 -12.49 -1.82 3.86
CA THR A 260 -13.60 -0.94 4.25
C THR A 260 -13.43 -0.51 5.70
N ARG A 261 -13.53 0.79 6.00
CA ARG A 261 -13.57 1.25 7.39
C ARG A 261 -14.86 0.71 8.02
N GLY A 262 -14.77 0.13 9.21
CA GLY A 262 -15.97 -0.22 9.97
C GLY A 262 -16.85 1.02 10.14
N TRP A 263 -18.13 0.89 9.81
CA TRP A 263 -19.10 1.96 9.97
C TRP A 263 -19.41 2.10 11.46
N THR A 264 -18.87 3.13 12.10
CA THR A 264 -19.39 3.63 13.38
C THR A 264 -20.54 4.56 13.03
N GLY A 265 -21.76 4.26 13.48
CA GLY A 265 -23.05 4.75 12.99
C GLY A 265 -23.35 6.26 13.10
N GLU A 266 -22.36 7.15 12.99
CA GLU A 266 -22.62 8.59 12.88
C GLU A 266 -22.80 8.98 11.42
N SER A 267 -24.07 9.27 11.09
CA SER A 267 -24.57 9.89 9.87
C SER A 267 -24.07 11.33 9.73
N THR A 268 -22.76 11.52 9.59
CA THR A 268 -22.25 12.75 8.99
C THR A 268 -22.36 12.59 7.49
N GLU A 269 -23.02 13.53 6.80
CA GLU A 269 -23.07 13.55 5.34
C GLU A 269 -21.66 13.33 4.79
N ARG A 270 -21.49 12.29 3.98
CA ARG A 270 -20.19 12.00 3.35
C ARG A 270 -19.77 13.25 2.57
N ARG A 271 -18.62 13.82 2.88
CA ARG A 271 -18.08 14.95 2.10
C ARG A 271 -17.34 14.44 0.86
N ALA A 272 -17.59 15.07 -0.27
CA ALA A 272 -16.79 14.92 -1.47
C ALA A 272 -15.47 15.66 -1.25
N LYS A 273 -14.34 14.99 -1.51
CA LYS A 273 -13.01 15.58 -1.42
C LYS A 273 -12.36 15.47 -2.79
N GLN A 274 -12.08 16.59 -3.43
CA GLN A 274 -11.42 16.63 -4.73
C GLN A 274 -10.04 17.29 -4.56
N PHE A 275 -8.97 16.59 -4.93
CA PHE A 275 -7.63 17.14 -4.89
C PHE A 275 -7.46 18.27 -5.89
N VAL A 276 -6.80 19.35 -5.46
CA VAL A 276 -6.54 20.58 -6.22
C VAL A 276 -5.03 20.76 -6.28
N LYS A 277 -4.45 20.28 -7.38
CA LYS A 277 -3.01 20.25 -7.66
C LYS A 277 -2.35 21.62 -7.47
N ASP A 278 -2.95 22.68 -8.00
CA ASP A 278 -2.38 24.04 -7.96
C ASP A 278 -2.24 24.62 -6.57
N ARG A 279 -3.01 24.08 -5.61
CA ARG A 279 -3.00 24.54 -4.23
C ARG A 279 -2.42 23.51 -3.28
N LEU A 280 -2.25 22.25 -3.69
CA LEU A 280 -1.94 21.12 -2.81
C LEU A 280 -2.93 21.01 -1.64
N VAL A 281 -4.22 21.12 -1.95
CA VAL A 281 -5.33 20.93 -1.01
C VAL A 281 -6.37 19.99 -1.59
N TYR A 282 -7.28 19.49 -0.77
CA TYR A 282 -8.55 18.94 -1.20
C TYR A 282 -9.64 20.00 -1.05
N LYS A 283 -10.34 20.33 -2.14
CA LYS A 283 -11.63 21.03 -2.09
C LYS A 283 -12.65 20.08 -1.45
N VAL A 284 -13.26 20.52 -0.37
CA VAL A 284 -14.28 19.75 0.35
C VAL A 284 -15.66 20.32 0.03
N SER A 285 -16.59 19.48 -0.42
CA SER A 285 -17.99 19.83 -0.65
C SER A 285 -18.93 18.75 -0.14
N ASN A 286 -20.23 19.04 -0.10
CA ASN A 286 -21.24 18.02 0.20
C ASN A 286 -21.35 17.05 -0.98
N TYR A 287 -21.52 15.75 -0.71
CA TYR A 287 -21.65 14.76 -1.79
C TYR A 287 -22.81 15.05 -2.73
N SER A 288 -23.93 15.48 -2.16
CA SER A 288 -25.15 15.83 -2.90
C SER A 288 -24.90 16.97 -3.88
N GLU A 289 -24.20 18.01 -3.44
CA GLU A 289 -23.79 19.15 -4.27
C GLU A 289 -22.83 18.71 -5.37
N PHE A 290 -21.76 17.97 -5.04
CA PHE A 290 -20.82 17.44 -6.04
C PHE A 290 -21.50 16.56 -7.10
N CYS A 291 -22.45 15.73 -6.67
CA CYS A 291 -23.24 14.88 -7.57
C CYS A 291 -24.11 15.70 -8.52
N LYS A 292 -24.78 16.75 -7.99
CA LYS A 292 -25.60 17.68 -8.79
C LYS A 292 -24.75 18.45 -9.79
N GLU A 293 -23.64 19.04 -9.35
CA GLU A 293 -22.71 19.80 -10.20
C GLU A 293 -22.23 18.99 -11.41
N ARG A 294 -22.04 17.67 -11.24
CA ARG A 294 -21.48 16.79 -12.27
C ARG A 294 -22.50 15.89 -12.97
N ASN A 295 -23.78 16.01 -12.61
CA ASN A 295 -24.84 15.13 -13.09
C ASN A 295 -24.47 13.63 -12.92
N MET A 296 -24.04 13.25 -11.71
CA MET A 296 -23.61 11.89 -11.36
C MET A 296 -24.41 11.34 -10.19
N SER A 297 -24.65 10.03 -10.19
CA SER A 297 -25.11 9.33 -8.98
C SER A 297 -24.01 9.32 -7.90
N THR A 298 -24.41 9.13 -6.64
CA THR A 298 -23.47 8.98 -5.50
C THR A 298 -22.40 7.91 -5.75
N TYR A 299 -22.79 6.79 -6.36
CA TYR A 299 -21.87 5.70 -6.69
C TYR A 299 -20.86 6.12 -7.78
N GLN A 300 -21.32 6.77 -8.84
CA GLN A 300 -20.46 7.28 -9.91
C GLN A 300 -19.51 8.36 -9.38
N ALA A 301 -19.99 9.29 -8.55
CA ALA A 301 -19.19 10.32 -7.91
C ALA A 301 -18.10 9.72 -6.99
N GLN A 302 -18.41 8.66 -6.23
CA GLN A 302 -17.42 7.93 -5.42
C GLN A 302 -16.31 7.33 -6.27
N ARG A 303 -16.66 6.63 -7.34
CA ARG A 303 -15.66 6.05 -8.24
C ARG A 303 -14.85 7.12 -8.96
N PHE A 304 -15.52 8.20 -9.38
CA PHE A 304 -14.89 9.33 -10.04
C PHE A 304 -13.85 9.99 -9.12
N LEU A 305 -14.26 10.44 -7.93
CA LEU A 305 -13.38 11.15 -7.00
C LEU A 305 -12.20 10.29 -6.56
N TYR A 306 -12.45 9.01 -6.30
CA TYR A 306 -11.40 8.06 -5.97
C TYR A 306 -10.35 7.99 -7.08
N ARG A 307 -10.80 7.79 -8.34
CA ARG A 307 -9.91 7.70 -9.50
C ARG A 307 -9.21 9.03 -9.79
N PHE A 308 -9.94 10.15 -9.75
CA PHE A 308 -9.44 11.49 -10.02
C PHE A 308 -8.35 11.89 -9.03
N ASN A 309 -8.64 11.83 -7.72
CA ASN A 309 -7.66 12.20 -6.70
C ASN A 309 -6.41 11.35 -6.81
N TYR A 310 -6.59 10.04 -7.00
CA TYR A 310 -5.49 9.12 -7.17
C TYR A 310 -4.63 9.49 -8.40
N ILE A 311 -5.25 9.82 -9.55
CA ILE A 311 -4.57 10.30 -10.76
C ILE A 311 -3.75 11.56 -10.48
N GLU A 312 -4.44 12.62 -10.05
CA GLU A 312 -3.84 13.94 -9.88
C GLU A 312 -2.71 13.97 -8.85
N GLN A 313 -2.86 13.22 -7.76
CA GLN A 313 -1.81 13.12 -6.74
C GLN A 313 -0.53 12.58 -7.36
N LEU A 314 -0.56 11.47 -8.10
CA LEU A 314 0.68 10.96 -8.71
C LEU A 314 1.30 11.91 -9.71
N ASN A 315 0.49 12.55 -10.56
CA ASN A 315 1.00 13.54 -11.50
C ASN A 315 1.75 14.63 -10.71
N GLU A 316 1.21 15.01 -9.56
CA GLU A 316 1.88 15.93 -8.65
C GLU A 316 3.12 15.34 -7.97
N ALA A 317 3.15 14.06 -7.57
CA ALA A 317 4.37 13.44 -7.01
C ALA A 317 5.47 13.42 -8.04
N HIS A 318 5.13 13.03 -9.26
CA HIS A 318 6.08 12.96 -10.35
C HIS A 318 6.64 14.34 -10.65
N ASN A 319 5.77 15.34 -10.81
CA ASN A 319 6.18 16.73 -10.99
C ASN A 319 7.03 17.26 -9.84
N VAL A 320 6.66 16.96 -8.59
CA VAL A 320 7.41 17.45 -7.43
C VAL A 320 8.75 16.76 -7.34
N ARG A 321 8.88 15.47 -7.69
CA ARG A 321 10.16 14.76 -7.69
C ARG A 321 11.20 15.41 -8.60
N ASP A 322 10.79 15.89 -9.77
CA ASP A 322 11.73 16.56 -10.70
C ASP A 322 12.17 17.95 -10.21
N LEU A 323 11.50 18.49 -9.19
CA LEU A 323 11.75 19.85 -8.65
C LEU A 323 12.43 19.81 -7.30
N VAL A 324 12.18 18.74 -6.56
CA VAL A 324 12.83 18.33 -5.33
C VAL A 324 14.32 18.21 -5.67
N GLY A 325 15.12 19.21 -5.27
CA GLY A 325 16.60 19.20 -5.44
C GLY A 325 17.23 20.47 -5.83
N GLU A 326 16.39 21.47 -5.93
CA GLU A 326 16.78 22.69 -6.55
C GLU A 326 16.05 23.80 -5.81
N GLU A 327 16.52 25.03 -5.95
CA GLU A 327 15.71 26.20 -5.58
C GLU A 327 14.32 26.16 -6.24
N LYS A 328 14.16 25.37 -7.32
CA LYS A 328 12.89 25.14 -8.01
C LYS A 328 11.82 24.53 -7.10
N ILE A 329 12.11 23.67 -6.12
CA ILE A 329 11.06 23.16 -5.21
C ILE A 329 10.52 24.27 -4.31
N GLU A 330 11.37 25.15 -3.81
CA GLU A 330 10.92 26.28 -2.98
C GLU A 330 10.07 27.24 -3.80
N VAL A 331 10.49 27.55 -5.03
CA VAL A 331 9.71 28.38 -5.97
C VAL A 331 8.38 27.73 -6.32
N TYR A 332 8.38 26.41 -6.52
CA TYR A 332 7.18 25.63 -6.80
C TYR A 332 6.20 25.68 -5.62
N LEU A 333 6.68 25.39 -4.41
CA LEU A 333 5.85 25.35 -3.19
C LEU A 333 5.41 26.73 -2.71
N LYS A 334 6.16 27.81 -3.01
CA LYS A 334 5.72 29.20 -2.72
C LYS A 334 4.37 29.53 -3.34
N LYS A 335 4.03 28.92 -4.48
CA LYS A 335 2.75 29.10 -5.17
C LYS A 335 1.62 28.23 -4.60
N LYS A 336 1.92 27.28 -3.70
CA LYS A 336 0.98 26.30 -3.15
C LYS A 336 0.55 26.69 -1.73
N ASN A 337 -0.68 27.16 -1.56
CA ASN A 337 -1.19 27.59 -0.25
C ASN A 337 -1.64 26.45 0.69
N GLY A 338 -1.65 25.21 0.22
CA GLY A 338 -1.93 24.01 1.01
C GLY A 338 -0.74 23.40 1.71
N VAL A 339 0.46 24.00 1.59
CA VAL A 339 1.69 23.52 2.21
C VAL A 339 2.11 24.51 3.29
N ASN A 340 2.18 24.04 4.54
CA ASN A 340 2.62 24.89 5.65
C ASN A 340 4.16 25.07 5.64
N GLU A 341 4.65 26.06 6.38
CA GLU A 341 6.08 26.33 6.47
C GLU A 341 6.88 25.13 7.02
N ASP A 342 6.29 24.32 7.91
CA ASP A 342 6.97 23.12 8.42
C ASP A 342 7.16 22.05 7.33
N THR A 343 6.17 21.85 6.46
CA THR A 343 6.32 20.92 5.32
C THR A 343 7.23 21.49 4.26
N LYS A 344 7.22 22.81 4.01
CA LYS A 344 8.21 23.46 3.15
C LYS A 344 9.63 23.29 3.70
N LYS A 345 9.84 23.57 5.00
CA LYS A 345 11.10 23.33 5.70
C LYS A 345 11.47 21.86 5.74
N ARG A 346 10.51 20.94 5.80
CA ARG A 346 10.75 19.49 5.78
C ARG A 346 11.19 19.04 4.40
N LEU A 347 10.47 19.42 3.34
CA LEU A 347 10.86 19.15 1.96
C LEU A 347 12.23 19.80 1.65
N GLY A 348 12.45 21.05 2.06
CA GLY A 348 13.72 21.74 1.95
C GLY A 348 14.81 21.33 2.96
N SER A 349 14.52 20.48 3.96
CA SER A 349 15.55 19.92 4.88
C SER A 349 15.83 18.46 4.62
N ILE A 350 14.93 17.73 3.94
CA ILE A 350 15.26 16.50 3.25
C ILE A 350 16.43 16.79 2.28
N ALA A 351 16.46 17.97 1.65
CA ALA A 351 17.58 18.50 0.85
C ALA A 351 18.91 18.75 1.61
N LYS A 352 18.85 19.12 2.90
CA LYS A 352 20.00 19.74 3.60
C LYS A 352 20.77 18.81 4.53
N ASN A 353 20.26 17.61 4.83
CA ASN A 353 20.79 16.76 5.91
C ASN A 353 21.44 15.44 5.45
N ILE A 354 21.78 15.29 4.17
CA ILE A 354 22.46 14.08 3.66
C ILE A 354 23.89 14.47 3.28
N LYS A 355 24.86 14.03 4.10
CA LYS A 355 26.28 14.10 3.73
C LYS A 355 26.53 13.10 2.60
N ILE A 356 26.97 13.63 1.47
CA ILE A 356 27.59 12.88 0.37
C ILE A 356 28.88 12.29 0.92
N SER A 357 29.00 10.96 0.91
CA SER A 357 30.26 10.24 1.19
C SER A 357 30.91 9.82 -0.11
#